data_AF-A0A820V5M1-F1
#
_entry.id   AF-A0A820V5M1-F1
#
_cell.length_a   1.000
_cell.length_b   1.000
_cell.length_c   1.000
_cell.angle_alpha   90.00
_cell.angle_beta   90.00
_cell.angle_gamma   90.00
#
_symmetry.space_group_name_H-M   'P 1'
#
loop_
_entity.id
_entity.type
_entity.pdbx_description
1 polymer ?
#
loop_
_entity_poly.entity_id
_entity_poly.type
_entity_poly.pdbx_seq_one_letter_code
_entity_poly.pdbx_strand_id
1 'polypeptide(L)'
;MDSAGTLSAHLWNGHDITATGSIIPLNSWTHIGYTYSYSNGLRLYINGNLYSFTGSFIFTASGVPMHMILGSDGGGTNCAPGYGGPFTGALDEFYLHTREITASEVQKLANP
;
A
#
# COMPACT_ATOMS: atom_id res chain seq x y z
N MET A 1 -2.74 -0.09 -9.45
CA MET A 1 -2.79 -1.39 -10.17
C MET A 1 -1.92 -1.27 -11.40
N ASP A 2 -1.24 -2.34 -11.79
CA ASP A 2 -0.51 -2.34 -13.07
C ASP A 2 -1.46 -2.46 -14.27
N SER A 3 -0.93 -2.42 -15.48
CA SER A 3 -1.71 -2.57 -16.72
C SER A 3 -2.38 -3.95 -16.86
N ALA A 4 -2.04 -4.91 -16.01
CA ALA A 4 -2.66 -6.23 -15.93
C ALA A 4 -3.77 -6.32 -14.84
N GLY A 5 -4.05 -5.22 -14.14
CA GLY A 5 -5.06 -5.17 -13.07
C GLY A 5 -4.58 -5.73 -11.74
N THR A 6 -3.27 -5.93 -11.58
CA THR A 6 -2.68 -6.50 -10.37
C THR A 6 -2.51 -5.42 -9.31
N LEU A 7 -2.80 -5.76 -8.05
CA LEU A 7 -2.46 -4.90 -6.91
C LEU A 7 -0.94 -4.69 -6.86
N SER A 8 -0.50 -3.46 -6.59
CA SER A 8 0.92 -3.15 -6.40
C SER A 8 1.09 -2.14 -5.28
N ALA A 9 2.04 -2.41 -4.38
CA ALA A 9 2.48 -1.49 -3.34
C ALA A 9 3.89 -1.01 -3.67
N HIS A 10 4.15 0.29 -3.52
CA HIS A 10 5.39 0.93 -3.93
C HIS A 10 6.00 1.73 -2.79
N LEU A 11 7.33 1.69 -2.68
CA LEU A 11 8.13 2.59 -1.87
C LEU A 11 9.36 3.03 -2.65
N TRP A 12 9.91 4.19 -2.30
CA TRP A 12 11.05 4.78 -3.01
C TRP A 12 12.38 4.53 -2.27
N ASN A 13 13.40 4.09 -3.01
CA ASN A 13 14.79 4.02 -2.56
C ASN A 13 15.77 4.39 -3.69
N GLY A 14 15.57 5.58 -4.29
CA GLY A 14 16.29 6.01 -5.50
C GLY A 14 15.80 5.36 -6.81
N HIS A 15 14.97 4.33 -6.68
CA HIS A 15 14.13 3.71 -7.69
C HIS A 15 12.88 3.14 -7.01
N ASP A 16 11.87 2.77 -7.80
CA ASP A 16 10.66 2.13 -7.28
C ASP A 16 10.96 0.71 -6.79
N ILE A 17 10.57 0.47 -5.54
CA ILE A 17 10.56 -0.86 -4.92
C ILE A 17 9.10 -1.32 -4.88
N THR A 18 8.79 -2.39 -5.60
CA THR A 18 7.42 -2.87 -5.76
C THR A 18 7.22 -4.22 -5.08
N ALA A 19 6.14 -4.35 -4.32
CA ALA A 19 5.56 -5.63 -3.94
C ALA A 19 4.28 -5.85 -4.76
N THR A 20 4.27 -6.88 -5.60
CA THR A 20 3.15 -7.21 -6.48
C THR A 20 2.20 -8.21 -5.82
N GLY A 21 0.91 -7.89 -5.84
CA GLY A 21 -0.18 -8.67 -5.27
C GLY A 21 -0.86 -9.60 -6.28
N SER A 22 -2.11 -9.96 -6.01
CA SER A 22 -2.99 -10.64 -6.95
C SER A 22 -3.88 -9.64 -7.69
N ILE A 23 -4.62 -10.15 -8.68
CA ILE A 23 -5.83 -9.50 -9.16
C ILE A 23 -6.86 -9.53 -8.03
N ILE A 24 -7.53 -8.40 -7.80
CA ILE A 24 -8.56 -8.26 -6.77
C ILE A 24 -9.94 -8.51 -7.40
N PRO A 25 -10.78 -9.38 -6.82
CA PRO A 25 -12.12 -9.63 -7.36
C PRO A 25 -12.98 -8.37 -7.31
N LEU A 26 -13.69 -8.09 -8.40
CA LEU A 26 -14.63 -6.98 -8.45
C LEU A 26 -15.84 -7.25 -7.55
N ASN A 27 -16.43 -6.18 -7.02
CA ASN A 27 -17.66 -6.21 -6.21
C ASN A 27 -17.58 -7.08 -4.95
N SER A 28 -16.37 -7.26 -4.40
CA SER A 28 -16.13 -7.99 -3.15
C SER A 28 -15.21 -7.18 -2.25
N TRP A 29 -15.56 -7.06 -0.97
CA TRP A 29 -14.67 -6.46 0.03
C TRP A 29 -13.39 -7.29 0.14
N THR A 30 -12.25 -6.62 0.02
CA THR A 30 -10.93 -7.22 0.18
C THR A 30 -10.13 -6.35 1.13
N HIS A 31 -9.69 -6.92 2.24
CA HIS A 31 -8.78 -6.21 3.14
C HIS A 31 -7.38 -6.19 2.54
N ILE A 32 -6.81 -5.01 2.36
CA ILE A 32 -5.45 -4.80 1.85
C ILE A 32 -4.63 -4.13 2.95
N GLY A 33 -3.50 -4.71 3.30
CA GLY A 33 -2.54 -4.12 4.24
C GLY A 33 -1.14 -4.09 3.65
N TYR A 34 -0.38 -3.06 3.95
CA TYR A 34 1.06 -3.04 3.69
C TYR A 34 1.81 -2.56 4.92
N THR A 35 2.93 -3.20 5.20
CA THR A 35 3.83 -2.80 6.30
C THR A 35 5.23 -2.56 5.76
N TYR A 36 5.98 -1.74 6.47
CA TYR A 36 7.37 -1.50 6.15
C TYR A 36 8.19 -1.27 7.41
N SER A 37 9.36 -1.91 7.45
CA SER A 37 10.48 -1.49 8.30
C SER A 37 11.80 -1.71 7.56
N TYR A 38 12.86 -1.04 8.02
CA TYR A 38 14.19 -1.24 7.44
C TYR A 38 14.59 -2.72 7.42
N SER A 39 14.38 -3.46 8.52
CA SER A 39 14.79 -4.86 8.63
C SER A 39 13.95 -5.81 7.77
N ASN A 40 12.65 -5.54 7.61
CA ASN A 40 11.71 -6.46 6.98
C ASN A 40 11.38 -6.10 5.53
N GLY A 41 11.77 -4.91 5.06
CA GLY A 41 11.35 -4.40 3.76
C GLY A 41 9.87 -4.09 3.71
N LEU A 42 9.35 -3.95 2.48
CA LEU A 42 7.93 -3.77 2.21
C LEU A 42 7.26 -5.14 2.23
N ARG A 43 6.11 -5.24 2.90
CA ARG A 43 5.27 -6.44 2.94
C ARG A 43 3.85 -6.09 2.54
N LEU A 44 3.29 -6.88 1.65
CA LEU A 44 1.93 -6.74 1.14
C LEU A 44 1.08 -7.90 1.65
N TYR A 45 -0.08 -7.59 2.21
CA TYR A 45 -1.04 -8.51 2.79
C TYR A 45 -2.39 -8.39 2.07
N ILE A 46 -3.03 -9.53 1.82
CA ILE A 46 -4.37 -9.61 1.24
C ILE A 46 -5.21 -10.52 2.14
N ASN A 47 -6.35 -10.02 2.61
CA ASN A 47 -7.24 -10.70 3.56
C ASN A 47 -6.50 -11.24 4.80
N GLY A 48 -5.60 -10.44 5.35
CA GLY A 48 -4.84 -10.76 6.56
C GLY A 48 -3.60 -11.64 6.35
N ASN A 49 -3.41 -12.20 5.15
CA ASN A 49 -2.31 -13.12 4.86
C ASN A 49 -1.19 -12.39 4.11
N LEU A 50 0.07 -12.66 4.46
CA LEU A 50 1.22 -12.16 3.71
C LEU A 50 1.19 -12.73 2.30
N TYR A 51 1.19 -11.85 1.31
CA TYR A 51 1.10 -12.22 -0.09
C TYR A 51 2.45 -12.06 -0.82
N SER A 52 3.09 -10.91 -0.63
CA SER A 52 4.37 -10.59 -1.29
C SER A 52 5.21 -9.69 -0.39
N PHE A 53 6.52 -9.72 -0.58
CA PHE A 53 7.46 -8.92 0.22
C PHE A 53 8.75 -8.67 -0.54
N THR A 54 9.51 -7.69 -0.06
CA THR A 54 10.86 -7.37 -0.54
C THR A 54 11.90 -7.73 0.51
N GLY A 55 13.19 -7.65 0.14
CA GLY A 55 14.27 -7.62 1.11
C GLY A 55 14.32 -6.30 1.90
N SER A 56 15.22 -6.23 2.87
CA SER A 56 15.56 -5.00 3.61
C SER A 56 16.04 -3.90 2.66
N PHE A 57 15.57 -2.67 2.88
CA PHE A 57 16.05 -1.48 2.18
C PHE A 57 15.76 -0.22 3.02
N ILE A 58 16.39 0.91 2.65
CA ILE A 58 16.16 2.20 3.28
C ILE A 58 15.15 2.98 2.44
N PHE A 59 13.97 3.26 2.98
CA PHE A 59 13.04 4.21 2.38
C PHE A 59 13.67 5.60 2.31
N THR A 60 13.64 6.19 1.12
CA THR A 60 14.11 7.56 0.90
C THR A 60 12.91 8.50 0.91
N ALA A 61 12.73 9.20 2.03
CA ALA A 61 11.66 10.20 2.18
C ALA A 61 11.89 11.43 1.29
N SER A 62 10.81 12.13 0.92
CA SER A 62 10.87 13.36 0.12
C SER A 62 11.54 14.55 0.84
N GLY A 63 11.66 14.48 2.17
CA GLY A 63 12.21 15.57 3.00
C GLY A 63 11.28 16.77 3.16
N VAL A 64 10.06 16.71 2.63
CA VAL A 64 9.03 17.76 2.71
C VAL A 64 7.69 17.17 3.17
N PRO A 65 6.78 17.99 3.72
CA PRO A 65 5.42 17.53 4.03
C PRO A 65 4.72 16.98 2.79
N MET A 66 4.11 15.80 2.94
CA MET A 66 3.34 15.13 1.89
C MET A 66 1.90 14.94 2.35
N HIS A 67 0.95 15.05 1.42
CA HIS A 67 -0.45 14.74 1.66
C HIS A 67 -0.67 13.23 1.57
N MET A 68 -1.48 12.71 2.48
CA MET A 68 -2.04 11.37 2.35
C MET A 68 -3.27 11.46 1.45
N ILE A 69 -3.20 10.80 0.30
CA ILE A 69 -4.25 10.85 -0.73
C ILE A 69 -4.83 9.45 -0.86
N LEU A 70 -6.16 9.35 -0.75
CA LEU A 70 -6.90 8.11 -0.93
C LEU A 70 -7.68 8.18 -2.25
N GLY A 71 -7.67 7.09 -3.01
CA GLY A 71 -8.43 6.97 -4.24
C GLY A 71 -7.87 7.73 -5.45
N SER A 72 -6.62 8.19 -5.40
CA SER A 72 -5.87 8.73 -6.54
C SER A 72 -4.37 8.59 -6.27
N ASP A 73 -3.57 8.56 -7.33
CA ASP A 73 -2.10 8.61 -7.28
C ASP A 73 -1.54 9.99 -6.88
N GLY A 74 -2.30 11.07 -7.10
CA GLY A 74 -2.07 12.41 -6.54
C GLY A 74 -0.73 13.09 -6.89
N GLY A 75 -0.57 14.35 -6.46
CA GLY A 75 0.66 15.15 -6.65
C GLY A 75 1.63 15.12 -5.47
N GLY A 76 1.26 14.48 -4.35
CA GLY A 76 2.07 14.35 -3.14
C GLY A 76 2.20 15.65 -2.32
N THR A 77 2.87 16.67 -2.84
CA THR A 77 3.02 17.98 -2.15
C THR A 77 1.77 18.87 -2.23
N ASN A 78 0.80 18.47 -3.05
CA ASN A 78 -0.51 19.08 -3.18
C ASN A 78 -1.57 17.99 -3.46
N CYS A 79 -2.84 18.39 -3.49
CA CYS A 79 -3.97 17.50 -3.83
C CYS A 79 -4.32 17.51 -5.32
N ALA A 80 -3.38 17.89 -6.20
CA ALA A 80 -3.62 17.82 -7.64
C ALA A 80 -3.78 16.35 -8.07
N PRO A 81 -4.65 16.05 -9.05
CA PRO A 81 -4.80 14.70 -9.56
C PRO A 81 -3.50 14.22 -10.20
N GLY A 82 -3.16 12.96 -9.97
CA GLY A 82 -2.09 12.30 -10.71
C GLY A 82 -2.56 11.82 -12.09
N TYR A 83 -1.74 11.00 -12.75
CA TYR A 83 -1.97 10.54 -14.12
C TYR A 83 -2.71 9.20 -14.20
N GLY A 84 -2.80 8.46 -13.09
CA GLY A 84 -3.39 7.13 -13.02
C GLY A 84 -4.93 7.10 -12.95
N GLY A 85 -5.57 8.27 -12.84
CA GLY A 85 -7.01 8.39 -12.68
C GLY A 85 -7.51 8.00 -11.27
N PRO A 86 -8.78 8.28 -10.95
CA PRO A 86 -9.33 7.98 -9.65
C PRO A 86 -9.64 6.48 -9.47
N PHE A 87 -9.49 5.99 -8.25
CA PHE A 87 -10.02 4.69 -7.83
C PHE A 87 -11.54 4.71 -7.90
N THR A 88 -12.11 3.74 -8.61
CA THR A 88 -13.56 3.57 -8.73
C THR A 88 -13.99 2.36 -7.91
N GLY A 89 -14.34 2.60 -6.64
CA GLY A 89 -14.76 1.58 -5.69
C GLY A 89 -15.10 2.19 -4.34
N ALA A 90 -15.38 1.33 -3.36
CA ALA A 90 -15.62 1.74 -1.98
C ALA A 90 -14.36 1.51 -1.13
N LEU A 91 -14.12 2.40 -0.16
CA LEU A 91 -13.11 2.27 0.88
C LEU A 91 -13.83 2.37 2.23
N ASP A 92 -13.41 1.57 3.18
CA ASP A 92 -13.91 1.61 4.56
C ASP A 92 -12.80 1.18 5.52
N GLU A 93 -12.92 1.54 6.80
CA GLU A 93 -12.03 1.11 7.89
C GLU A 93 -10.53 1.35 7.60
N PHE A 94 -10.17 2.62 7.36
CA PHE A 94 -8.80 3.02 7.08
C PHE A 94 -7.95 3.20 8.35
N TYR A 95 -6.79 2.53 8.38
CA TYR A 95 -5.82 2.60 9.47
C TYR A 95 -4.44 3.03 8.96
N LEU A 96 -3.76 3.87 9.74
CA LEU A 96 -2.35 4.24 9.53
C LEU A 96 -1.58 4.11 10.84
N HIS A 97 -0.43 3.44 10.79
CA HIS A 97 0.44 3.23 11.94
C HIS A 97 1.81 3.87 11.72
N THR A 98 2.39 4.42 12.78
CA THR A 98 3.75 5.00 12.78
C THR A 98 4.86 3.96 12.96
N ARG A 99 4.49 2.67 13.00
CA ARG A 99 5.39 1.52 13.10
C ARG A 99 4.93 0.40 12.18
N GLU A 100 5.83 -0.54 11.91
CA GLU A 100 5.44 -1.84 11.38
C GLU A 100 4.55 -2.57 12.41
N ILE A 101 3.34 -2.93 11.97
CA ILE A 101 2.46 -3.84 12.69
C ILE A 101 2.80 -5.29 12.32
N THR A 102 2.59 -6.20 13.26
CA THR A 102 2.91 -7.62 13.09
C THR A 102 1.90 -8.30 12.17
N ALA A 103 2.27 -9.46 11.60
CA ALA A 103 1.34 -10.25 10.80
C ALA A 103 0.06 -10.64 11.57
N SER A 104 0.16 -10.88 12.89
CA SER A 104 -1.02 -11.16 13.73
C SER A 104 -1.92 -9.93 13.91
N GLU A 105 -1.34 -8.73 14.01
CA GLU A 105 -2.12 -7.49 14.05
C GLU A 105 -2.84 -7.25 12.71
N VAL A 106 -2.16 -7.47 11.58
CA VAL A 106 -2.78 -7.38 10.25
C VAL A 106 -3.93 -8.38 10.10
N GLN A 107 -3.77 -9.61 10.58
CA GLN A 107 -4.81 -10.64 10.50
C GLN A 107 -6.07 -10.27 11.31
N LYS A 108 -5.89 -9.62 12.46
CA LYS A 108 -7.01 -9.10 13.27
C LYS A 108 -7.74 -7.96 12.56
N LEU A 109 -7.01 -7.03 11.94
CA LEU A 109 -7.63 -5.94 11.16
C LEU A 109 -8.40 -6.46 9.93
N ALA A 110 -7.98 -7.58 9.35
CA ALA A 110 -8.66 -8.20 8.22
C ALA A 110 -9.97 -8.92 8.59
N ASN A 111 -10.13 -9.30 9.86
CA ASN A 111 -11.31 -9.98 10.39
C ASN A 111 -11.68 -9.35 11.74
N PRO A 112 -12.10 -8.07 11.74
CA PRO A 112 -12.35 -7.32 12.95
C PRO A 112 -13.49 -7.91 13.81
#